data_AF-A0A4Y4MDJ6-F1
#
_entry.id   AF-A0A4Y4MDJ6-F1
#
_cell.length_a   1.000
_cell.length_b   1.000
_cell.length_c   1.000
_cell.angle_alpha   90.00
_cell.angle_beta   90.00
_cell.angle_gamma   90.00
#
_symmetry.space_group_name_H-M   'P 1'
#
loop_
_entity.id
_entity.type
_entity.pdbx_description
1 polymer ?
#
loop_
_entity_poly.entity_id
_entity_poly.type
_entity_poly.pdbx_seq_one_letter_code
_entity_poly.pdbx_strand_id
1 'polypeptide(L)'
;MPKVGQHSVGASVRALRCPVFFETLLYQIASLREEGTFSLPMDGNYKSPQIAVKDIASKAVEFLTDETWIGNEGFPVLGPEDLSYNEIARQMSELVGKSIRFLQVSEEDYIKVHN
;
A
#
# COMPACT_ATOMS: atom_id res chain seq x y z
N MET A 1 13.83 7.14 -15.66
CA MET A 1 12.38 6.95 -15.42
C MET A 1 11.62 7.54 -16.60
N PRO A 2 10.76 6.80 -17.31
CA PRO A 2 10.02 7.36 -18.43
C PRO A 2 8.93 8.29 -17.90
N LYS A 3 8.81 9.48 -18.53
CA LYS A 3 7.75 10.44 -18.26
C LYS A 3 6.43 9.83 -18.74
N VAL A 4 5.48 9.63 -17.82
CA VAL A 4 4.10 9.29 -18.15
C VAL A 4 3.59 10.35 -19.15
N GLY A 5 3.13 9.90 -20.32
CA GLY A 5 2.67 10.77 -21.39
C GLY A 5 1.51 11.65 -20.93
N GLN A 6 1.66 12.97 -21.09
CA GLN A 6 0.56 13.91 -20.92
C GLN A 6 -0.39 13.74 -22.11
N HIS A 7 -1.48 13.00 -21.90
CA HIS A 7 -2.65 13.10 -22.76
C HIS A 7 -3.34 14.43 -22.41
N SER A 8 -3.48 15.33 -23.40
CA SER A 8 -4.22 16.59 -23.24
C SER A 8 -5.72 16.29 -23.20
N VAL A 9 -6.20 15.88 -22.03
CA VAL A 9 -7.63 15.98 -21.73
C VAL A 9 -7.91 17.47 -21.53
N GLY A 10 -8.97 18.02 -22.11
CA GLY A 10 -9.37 19.42 -21.87
C GLY A 10 -9.78 19.72 -20.42
N ALA A 11 -9.63 18.74 -19.51
CA ALA A 11 -9.93 18.81 -18.10
C ALA A 11 -8.64 18.83 -17.27
N SER A 12 -8.69 19.50 -16.12
CA SER A 12 -7.64 19.43 -15.11
C SER A 12 -7.54 18.00 -14.55
N VAL A 13 -6.33 17.48 -14.35
CA VAL A 13 -6.06 16.13 -13.82
C VAL A 13 -5.14 16.19 -12.60
N ARG A 14 -5.52 15.48 -11.52
CA ARG A 14 -4.65 15.15 -10.39
C ARG A 14 -4.46 13.64 -10.31
N ALA A 15 -3.26 13.17 -10.64
CA ALA A 15 -2.91 11.76 -10.57
C ALA A 15 -2.34 11.42 -9.19
N LEU A 16 -3.14 10.78 -8.33
CA LEU A 16 -2.68 10.33 -7.02
C LEU A 16 -1.68 9.18 -7.17
N ARG A 17 -0.45 9.39 -6.70
CA ARG A 17 0.63 8.41 -6.72
C ARG A 17 0.68 7.73 -5.36
N CYS A 18 0.07 6.56 -5.29
CA CYS A 18 -0.07 5.81 -4.05
C CYS A 18 0.95 4.66 -4.00
N PRO A 19 1.54 4.37 -2.82
CA PRO A 19 2.38 3.19 -2.62
C PRO A 19 1.51 1.93 -2.42
N VAL A 20 2.07 0.87 -1.84
CA VAL A 20 1.29 -0.32 -1.46
C VAL A 20 0.25 0.01 -0.39
N PHE A 21 -0.92 -0.63 -0.45
CA PHE A 21 -2.02 -0.36 0.48
C PHE A 21 -1.95 -1.34 1.65
N PHE A 22 -2.19 -0.88 2.88
CA PHE A 22 -2.27 -1.78 4.05
C PHE A 22 -3.32 -2.88 3.84
N GLU A 23 -4.42 -2.56 3.16
CA GLU A 23 -5.52 -3.47 2.86
C GLU A 23 -5.12 -4.64 1.94
N THR A 24 -3.98 -4.58 1.24
CA THR A 24 -3.49 -5.72 0.43
C THR A 24 -3.20 -6.96 1.28
N LEU A 25 -2.93 -6.80 2.58
CA LEU A 25 -2.78 -7.93 3.51
C LEU A 25 -4.06 -8.76 3.66
N LEU A 26 -5.23 -8.19 3.34
CA LEU A 26 -6.51 -8.91 3.39
C LEU A 26 -6.58 -10.05 2.36
N TYR A 27 -5.75 -10.04 1.33
CA TYR A 27 -5.64 -11.19 0.41
C TYR A 27 -5.12 -12.45 1.11
N GLN A 28 -4.43 -12.31 2.24
CA GLN A 28 -3.89 -13.42 3.04
C GLN A 28 -4.66 -13.62 4.35
N ILE A 29 -5.92 -13.15 4.42
CA ILE A 29 -6.71 -13.17 5.67
C ILE A 29 -6.91 -14.58 6.24
N ALA A 30 -6.94 -15.61 5.40
CA ALA A 30 -7.03 -17.01 5.85
C ALA A 30 -5.79 -17.42 6.65
N SER A 31 -4.59 -17.26 6.07
CA SER A 31 -3.31 -17.55 6.76
C SER A 31 -3.12 -16.68 8.00
N LEU A 32 -3.48 -15.38 7.93
CA LEU A 32 -3.46 -14.50 9.11
C LEU A 32 -4.36 -14.99 10.25
N ARG A 33 -5.53 -15.58 9.93
CA ARG A 33 -6.47 -16.09 10.94
C ARG A 33 -6.07 -17.45 11.50
N GLU A 34 -5.61 -18.35 10.63
CA GLU A 34 -5.35 -19.75 10.96
C GLU A 34 -3.95 -19.95 11.55
N GLU A 35 -2.96 -19.28 10.98
CA GLU A 35 -1.54 -19.48 11.28
C GLU A 35 -0.88 -18.27 11.94
N GLY A 36 -1.52 -17.09 11.88
CA GLY A 36 -0.95 -15.84 12.36
C GLY A 36 0.23 -15.38 11.49
N THR A 37 0.18 -15.65 10.19
CA THR A 37 1.28 -15.37 9.25
C THR A 37 0.77 -14.67 8.00
N PHE A 38 1.67 -13.91 7.38
CA PHE A 38 1.54 -13.44 6.01
C PHE A 38 2.92 -13.46 5.35
N SER A 39 2.98 -13.68 4.05
CA SER A 39 4.22 -13.86 3.31
C SER A 39 4.30 -13.04 2.04
N LEU A 40 5.51 -12.55 1.75
CA LEU A 40 5.83 -11.81 0.52
C LEU A 40 7.28 -12.12 0.11
N PRO A 41 7.62 -11.99 -1.18
CA PRO A 41 8.99 -12.17 -1.66
C PRO A 41 9.81 -10.88 -1.50
N MET A 42 9.72 -10.26 -0.32
CA MET A 42 10.33 -8.97 0.00
C MET A 42 11.24 -9.09 1.22
N ASP A 43 12.33 -8.33 1.27
CA ASP A 43 13.14 -8.21 2.48
C ASP A 43 12.28 -7.69 3.64
N GLY A 44 12.13 -8.51 4.68
CA GLY A 44 11.28 -8.21 5.83
C GLY A 44 11.72 -6.99 6.66
N ASN A 45 12.97 -6.54 6.50
CA ASN A 45 13.52 -5.36 7.18
C ASN A 45 13.60 -4.13 6.28
N TYR A 46 13.28 -4.25 4.98
CA TYR A 46 13.24 -3.11 4.08
C TYR A 46 12.06 -2.21 4.44
N LYS A 47 12.36 -0.95 4.80
CA LYS A 47 11.34 0.05 5.09
C LYS A 47 10.83 0.66 3.78
N SER A 48 9.51 0.67 3.62
CA SER A 48 8.85 1.21 2.43
C SER A 48 7.57 1.96 2.82
N PRO A 49 7.16 2.95 2.03
CA PRO A 49 5.91 3.66 2.28
C PRO A 49 4.74 2.70 2.08
N GLN A 50 3.78 2.76 2.99
CA GLN A 50 2.47 2.13 2.84
C GLN A 50 1.39 3.17 3.11
N ILE A 51 0.17 2.93 2.65
CA ILE A 51 -0.94 3.87 2.82
C ILE A 51 -2.24 3.11 3.10
N ALA A 52 -3.14 3.69 3.89
CA ALA A 52 -4.48 3.15 4.03
C ALA A 52 -5.38 3.66 2.89
N VAL A 53 -6.26 2.82 2.35
CA VAL A 53 -7.22 3.22 1.30
C VAL A 53 -8.07 4.41 1.74
N LYS A 54 -8.41 4.51 3.04
CA LYS A 54 -9.16 5.65 3.61
C LYS A 54 -8.43 7.00 3.43
N ASP A 55 -7.10 7.01 3.51
CA ASP A 55 -6.30 8.22 3.44
C ASP A 55 -6.13 8.66 1.98
N ILE A 56 -6.03 7.69 1.05
CA ILE A 56 -6.14 7.93 -0.39
C ILE A 56 -7.49 8.56 -0.72
N ALA A 57 -8.59 7.97 -0.23
CA ALA A 57 -9.94 8.47 -0.49
C ALA A 57 -10.13 9.89 0.06
N SER A 58 -9.61 10.17 1.25
CA SER A 58 -9.65 11.51 1.85
C SER A 58 -8.94 12.54 0.98
N LYS A 59 -7.74 12.22 0.46
CA LYS A 59 -7.00 13.10 -0.45
C LYS A 59 -7.70 13.25 -1.81
N ALA A 60 -8.34 12.20 -2.31
CA ALA A 60 -9.13 12.27 -3.53
C ALA A 60 -10.32 13.23 -3.36
N VAL A 61 -11.04 13.15 -2.24
CA VAL A 61 -12.16 14.05 -1.94
C VAL A 61 -11.70 15.51 -1.87
N GLU A 62 -10.55 15.79 -1.24
CA GLU A 62 -9.96 17.13 -1.20
C GLU A 62 -9.78 17.71 -2.61
N PHE A 63 -9.12 16.98 -3.53
CA PHE A 63 -8.96 17.45 -4.90
C PHE A 63 -10.26 17.47 -5.70
N LEU A 64 -11.18 16.55 -5.46
CA LEU A 64 -12.45 16.53 -6.20
C LEU A 64 -13.39 17.67 -5.78
N THR A 65 -13.22 18.23 -4.59
CA THR A 65 -14.07 19.31 -4.04
C THR A 65 -13.41 20.69 -4.10
N ASP A 66 -12.10 20.74 -4.35
CA ASP A 66 -11.38 21.97 -4.62
C ASP A 66 -11.44 22.33 -6.12
N GLU A 67 -12.16 23.40 -6.46
CA GLU A 67 -12.28 23.90 -7.84
C GLU A 67 -11.13 24.84 -8.25
N THR A 68 -10.20 25.14 -7.34
CA THR A 68 -9.17 26.16 -7.56
C THR A 68 -7.93 25.63 -8.31
N TRP A 69 -7.70 24.33 -8.28
CA TRP A 69 -6.56 23.74 -8.97
C TRP A 69 -6.85 23.50 -10.45
N ILE A 70 -5.82 23.71 -11.28
CA ILE A 70 -5.88 23.51 -12.73
C ILE A 70 -4.67 22.73 -13.24
N GLY A 71 -4.76 22.27 -14.47
CA GLY A 71 -3.64 21.59 -15.15
C GLY A 71 -3.50 20.11 -14.77
N ASN A 72 -2.38 19.51 -15.16
CA ASN A 72 -2.10 18.08 -14.97
C ASN A 72 -0.86 17.89 -14.08
N GLU A 73 -1.04 17.28 -12.91
CA GLU A 73 0.04 17.02 -11.97
C GLU A 73 -0.15 15.68 -11.24
N GLY A 74 0.96 15.03 -10.89
CA GLY A 74 0.94 13.86 -10.02
C GLY A 74 1.24 14.23 -8.58
N PHE A 75 0.43 13.74 -7.64
CA PHE A 75 0.53 14.07 -6.22
C PHE A 75 0.82 12.81 -5.40
N PRO A 76 1.94 12.72 -4.64
CA PRO A 76 2.23 11.57 -3.80
C PRO A 76 1.28 11.52 -2.59
N VAL A 77 0.70 10.35 -2.32
CA VAL A 77 -0.14 10.10 -1.14
C VAL A 77 0.51 8.99 -0.34
N LEU A 78 1.33 9.37 0.64
CA LEU A 78 2.13 8.46 1.46
C LEU A 78 1.54 8.35 2.86
N GLY A 79 1.73 7.19 3.49
CA GLY A 79 1.39 7.02 4.90
C GLY A 79 2.31 7.86 5.80
N PRO A 80 2.05 7.83 7.11
CA PRO A 80 2.76 8.67 8.07
C PRO A 80 4.24 8.29 8.25
N GLU A 81 4.62 7.06 7.92
CA GLU A 81 5.98 6.55 8.07
C GLU A 81 6.27 5.40 7.10
N ASP A 82 7.56 5.16 6.83
CA ASP A 82 8.03 3.98 6.11
C ASP A 82 8.20 2.82 7.08
N LEU A 83 7.49 1.73 6.80
CA LEU A 83 7.46 0.53 7.63
C LEU A 83 8.06 -0.67 6.89
N SER A 84 8.72 -1.52 7.66
CA SER A 84 9.10 -2.87 7.23
C SER A 84 7.97 -3.87 7.53
N TYR A 85 7.93 -5.00 6.82
CA TYR A 85 6.91 -6.03 7.07
C TYR A 85 7.05 -6.67 8.46
N ASN A 86 8.26 -6.74 9.01
CA ASN A 86 8.48 -7.15 10.40
C ASN A 86 7.88 -6.15 11.40
N GLU A 87 7.99 -4.85 11.16
CA GLU A 87 7.35 -3.82 12.01
C GLU A 87 5.83 -3.88 11.92
N ILE A 88 5.28 -4.09 10.72
CA ILE A 88 3.84 -4.27 10.51
C ILE A 88 3.34 -5.48 11.29
N ALA A 89 4.01 -6.63 11.19
CA ALA A 89 3.66 -7.83 11.94
C ALA A 89 3.69 -7.60 13.47
N ARG A 90 4.71 -6.88 13.96
CA ARG A 90 4.82 -6.52 15.38
C ARG A 90 3.66 -5.62 15.82
N GLN A 91 3.38 -4.54 15.09
CA GLN A 91 2.28 -3.61 15.42
C GLN A 91 0.92 -4.31 15.38
N MET A 92 0.67 -5.15 14.36
CA MET A 92 -0.56 -5.95 14.28
C MET A 92 -0.68 -6.93 15.46
N SER A 93 0.42 -7.53 15.89
CA SER A 93 0.43 -8.44 17.04
C SER A 93 0.01 -7.73 18.33
N GLU A 94 0.55 -6.54 18.56
CA GLU A 94 0.22 -5.69 19.72
C GLU A 94 -1.25 -5.27 19.71
N LEU A 95 -1.77 -4.87 18.54
CA LEU A 95 -3.16 -4.41 18.39
C LEU A 95 -4.19 -5.53 18.55
N VAL A 96 -3.91 -6.72 18.01
CA VAL A 96 -4.86 -7.86 18.00
C VAL A 96 -4.70 -8.74 19.26
N GLY A 97 -3.59 -8.62 19.99
CA GLY A 97 -3.29 -9.47 21.15
C GLY A 97 -2.99 -10.92 20.77
N LYS A 98 -2.52 -11.17 19.54
CA LYS A 98 -2.14 -12.49 19.02
C LYS A 98 -0.82 -12.39 18.28
N SER A 99 -0.03 -13.47 18.27
CA SER A 99 1.23 -13.49 17.51
C SER A 99 0.95 -13.45 16.01
N ILE A 100 1.38 -12.37 15.35
CA ILE A 100 1.43 -12.22 13.89
C ILE A 100 2.90 -12.17 13.45
N ARG A 101 3.26 -12.91 12.41
CA ARG A 101 4.63 -12.97 11.87
C ARG A 101 4.65 -12.75 10.36
N PHE A 102 5.64 -11.98 9.91
CA PHE A 102 5.97 -11.91 8.50
C PHE A 102 6.88 -13.09 8.12
N LEU A 103 6.60 -13.72 6.98
CA LEU A 103 7.44 -14.75 6.39
C LEU A 103 7.97 -14.27 5.04
N GLN A 104 9.27 -14.00 4.98
CA GLN A 104 9.93 -13.79 3.70
C GLN A 104 10.02 -15.14 2.97
N VAL A 105 9.44 -15.19 1.77
CA VAL A 105 9.44 -16.38 0.91
C VAL A 105 10.21 -16.11 -0.38
N SER A 106 10.55 -17.15 -1.13
CA SER A 106 11.09 -16.96 -2.47
C SER A 106 9.99 -16.44 -3.42
N GLU A 107 10.39 -15.75 -4.48
CA GLU A 107 9.45 -15.34 -5.54
C GLU A 107 8.74 -16.55 -6.17
N GLU A 108 9.48 -17.65 -6.36
CA GLU A 108 8.94 -18.90 -6.90
C GLU A 108 7.84 -19.49 -6.00
N ASP A 109 8.08 -19.55 -4.69
CA ASP A 109 7.08 -20.06 -3.73
C ASP A 109 5.88 -19.13 -3.63
N TYR A 110 6.10 -17.81 -3.68
CA TYR A 110 5.02 -16.84 -3.65
C TYR A 110 4.07 -16.99 -4.85
N ILE A 111 4.61 -17.20 -6.06
CA ILE A 111 3.80 -17.38 -7.28
C ILE A 111 2.98 -18.69 -7.22
N LYS A 112 3.56 -19.78 -6.70
CA LYS A 112 2.87 -21.08 -6.62
C LYS A 112 1.62 -21.06 -5.72
N VAL A 113 1.65 -20.27 -4.65
CA VAL A 113 0.58 -20.21 -3.65
C VAL A 113 -0.61 -19.35 -4.12
N HIS A 114 -0.40 -18.47 -5.10
CA HIS A 114 -1.40 -17.47 -5.53
C HIS A 114 -1.98 -17.71 -6.95
N ASN A 115 -1.73 -18.88 -7.55
CA ASN A 115 -2.35 -19.36 -8.80
C ASN A 115 -3.33 -20.51 -8.52
#